data_AF-A0A094KM07-F1
#
_entry.id   AF-A0A094KM07-F1
#
_cell.length_a   1.000
_cell.length_b   1.000
_cell.length_c   1.000
_cell.angle_alpha   90.00
_cell.angle_beta   90.00
_cell.angle_gamma   90.00
#
_symmetry.space_group_name_H-M   'P 1'
#
loop_
_entity.id
_entity.type
_entity.pdbx_description
1 polymer ?
#
loop_
_entity_poly.entity_id
_entity_poly.type
_entity_poly.pdbx_seq_one_letter_code
_entity_poly.pdbx_strand_id
1 'polypeptide(L)'
;MVLSVKAMAIYEATAQEFLKRLLVLKHIPPGPPLREPELLSVTWRNTARQRHLFLWEKLVMIYTQYHKGQQQSGVYKDNIRFLPKAIGDLLLDYIAYVIPLRQMFLRQQTPKALISPYVWAKLDGSVWPDGTLSTCLRKACARAKVPQFHTLNWRQILASICKEKFSAKDRANFDLEDNGVEDMEDELDLIAMAEQSNHTYRTFNQAYAG
;
A
#
# COMPACT_ATOMS: atom_id res chain seq x y z
N MET A 1 -6.49 30.64 -21.38
CA MET A 1 -7.81 30.40 -20.75
C MET A 1 -7.59 30.30 -19.25
N VAL A 2 -8.19 31.18 -18.45
CA VAL A 2 -8.08 31.14 -16.98
C VAL A 2 -9.25 30.31 -16.45
N LEU A 3 -8.98 29.17 -15.81
CA LEU A 3 -10.02 28.31 -15.24
C LEU A 3 -10.62 28.95 -13.99
N SER A 4 -11.90 28.70 -13.73
CA SER A 4 -12.60 29.20 -12.55
C SER A 4 -12.05 28.58 -11.26
N VAL A 5 -11.62 29.43 -10.31
CA VAL A 5 -11.10 29.01 -9.00
C VAL A 5 -12.11 28.14 -8.25
N LYS A 6 -13.40 28.49 -8.31
CA LYS A 6 -14.47 27.73 -7.66
C LYS A 6 -14.62 26.33 -8.26
N ALA A 7 -14.58 26.21 -9.59
CA ALA A 7 -14.68 24.92 -10.28
C ALA A 7 -13.47 24.03 -9.98
N MET A 8 -12.27 24.62 -9.98
CA MET A 8 -11.03 23.91 -9.61
C MET A 8 -11.09 23.38 -8.18
N ALA A 9 -11.60 24.16 -7.22
CA ALA A 9 -11.73 23.74 -5.83
C ALA A 9 -12.73 22.57 -5.66
N ILE A 10 -13.88 22.61 -6.36
CA ILE A 10 -14.87 21.53 -6.34
C ILE A 10 -14.27 20.23 -6.93
N TYR A 11 -13.56 20.36 -8.05
CA TYR A 11 -12.91 19.22 -8.68
C TYR A 11 -11.82 18.63 -7.77
N GLU A 12 -10.95 19.46 -7.18
CA GLU A 12 -9.90 18.98 -6.28
C GLU A 12 -10.50 18.27 -5.06
N ALA A 13 -11.57 18.81 -4.46
CA ALA A 13 -12.27 18.14 -3.37
C ALA A 13 -12.81 16.76 -3.79
N THR A 14 -13.34 16.65 -5.01
CA THR A 14 -13.84 15.40 -5.59
C THR A 14 -12.70 14.40 -5.84
N ALA A 15 -11.57 14.86 -6.39
CA ALA A 15 -10.38 14.03 -6.61
C ALA A 15 -9.80 13.50 -5.29
N GLN A 16 -9.75 14.33 -4.24
CA GLN A 16 -9.32 13.92 -2.91
C GLN A 16 -10.27 12.88 -2.29
N GLU A 17 -11.59 13.04 -2.46
CA GLU A 17 -12.55 12.05 -1.97
C GLU A 17 -12.48 10.72 -2.74
N PHE A 18 -12.25 10.77 -4.06
CA PHE A 18 -11.96 9.59 -4.85
C PHE A 18 -10.72 8.85 -4.34
N LEU A 19 -9.61 9.56 -4.12
CA LEU A 19 -8.39 8.96 -3.57
C LEU A 19 -8.63 8.30 -2.21
N LYS A 20 -9.42 8.91 -1.31
CA LYS A 20 -9.71 8.31 0.01
C LYS A 20 -10.44 6.97 -0.12
N ARG A 21 -11.32 6.84 -1.11
CA ARG A 21 -12.02 5.58 -1.40
C ARG A 21 -11.09 4.56 -2.04
N LEU A 22 -10.27 4.99 -2.99
CA LEU A 22 -9.27 4.13 -3.63
C LEU A 22 -8.24 3.60 -2.62
N LEU A 23 -7.85 4.41 -1.63
CA LEU A 23 -6.95 4.02 -0.54
C LEU A 23 -7.54 2.84 0.27
N VAL A 24 -8.82 2.93 0.63
CA VAL A 24 -9.53 1.84 1.33
C VAL A 24 -9.66 0.61 0.44
N LEU A 25 -10.05 0.79 -0.83
CA LEU A 25 -10.18 -0.31 -1.78
C LEU A 25 -8.87 -1.06 -1.99
N LYS A 26 -7.71 -0.39 -1.94
CA LYS A 26 -6.39 -1.05 -2.01
C LYS A 26 -5.99 -1.76 -0.71
N HIS A 27 -6.56 -1.36 0.42
CA HIS A 27 -6.24 -1.92 1.74
C HIS A 27 -7.05 -3.19 2.09
N ILE A 28 -8.21 -3.37 1.48
CA ILE A 28 -9.13 -4.49 1.70
C ILE A 28 -8.87 -5.79 0.87
N PRO A 29 -8.27 -5.81 -0.34
CA PRO A 29 -8.26 -7.00 -1.19
C PRO A 29 -7.41 -8.15 -0.63
N PRO A 30 -7.55 -9.38 -1.17
CA PRO A 30 -7.00 -10.59 -0.54
C PRO A 30 -5.47 -10.54 -0.49
N GLY A 31 -4.94 -10.53 0.73
CA GLY A 31 -3.52 -10.48 1.04
C GLY A 31 -3.24 -9.53 2.22
N PRO A 32 -2.12 -9.69 2.92
CA PRO A 32 -1.78 -8.79 4.01
C PRO A 32 -1.57 -7.37 3.46
N PRO A 33 -2.26 -6.37 4.03
CA PRO A 33 -2.15 -5.03 3.54
C PRO A 33 -0.77 -4.45 3.84
N LEU A 34 -0.32 -3.56 2.96
CA LEU A 34 0.81 -2.68 3.26
C LEU A 34 0.55 -1.90 4.56
N ARG A 35 1.61 -1.64 5.32
CA ARG A 35 1.48 -0.73 6.47
C ARG A 35 1.13 0.66 5.95
N GLU A 36 0.43 1.45 6.75
CA GLU A 36 -0.01 2.78 6.34
C GLU A 36 1.14 3.65 5.80
N PRO A 37 2.30 3.77 6.46
CA PRO A 37 3.42 4.56 5.94
C PRO A 37 3.98 4.05 4.61
N GLU A 38 4.05 2.73 4.43
CA GLU A 38 4.48 2.10 3.16
C GLU A 38 3.48 2.39 2.04
N LEU A 39 2.18 2.36 2.35
CA LEU A 39 1.12 2.62 1.39
C LEU A 39 1.06 4.11 1.01
N LEU A 40 1.17 5.01 1.99
CA LEU A 40 1.13 6.45 1.80
C LEU A 40 2.37 6.99 1.05
N SER A 41 3.50 6.28 1.12
CA SER A 41 4.74 6.62 0.41
C SER A 41 4.83 6.10 -1.04
N VAL A 42 3.81 5.40 -1.53
CA VAL A 42 3.77 4.90 -2.93
C VAL A 42 3.83 6.06 -3.93
N THR A 43 4.76 5.95 -4.89
CA THR A 43 4.95 6.93 -5.97
C THR A 43 4.59 6.33 -7.33
N TRP A 44 3.99 7.17 -8.19
CA TRP A 44 3.51 6.77 -9.51
C TRP A 44 4.47 7.14 -10.66
N ARG A 45 5.47 7.99 -10.41
CA ARG A 45 6.51 8.36 -11.37
C ARG A 45 7.88 8.39 -10.72
N ASN A 46 8.91 8.21 -11.54
CA ASN A 46 10.29 8.24 -11.08
C ASN A 46 10.65 9.66 -10.61
N THR A 47 11.52 9.72 -9.60
CA THR A 47 12.18 10.94 -9.14
C THR A 47 13.69 10.68 -9.17
N ALA A 48 14.45 11.16 -8.18
CA ALA A 48 15.80 10.65 -7.92
C ALA A 48 15.79 9.15 -7.56
N ARG A 49 14.63 8.60 -7.17
CA ARG A 49 14.42 7.17 -6.93
C ARG A 49 13.44 6.58 -7.94
N GLN A 50 13.53 5.28 -8.16
CA GLN A 50 12.56 4.53 -8.94
C GLN A 50 11.17 4.61 -8.30
N ARG A 51 10.13 4.66 -9.14
CA ARG A 51 8.73 4.65 -8.69
C ARG A 51 8.33 3.31 -8.08
N HIS A 52 7.21 3.30 -7.38
CA HIS A 52 6.67 2.09 -6.74
C HIS A 52 5.59 1.39 -7.59
N LEU A 53 4.98 2.07 -8.57
CA LEU A 53 3.92 1.49 -9.41
C LEU A 53 4.45 0.97 -10.76
N PHE A 54 4.10 -0.28 -11.05
CA PHE A 54 4.45 -1.01 -12.28
C PHE A 54 3.22 -1.68 -12.90
N LEU A 55 3.34 -2.02 -14.18
CA LEU A 55 2.42 -2.92 -14.86
C LEU A 55 3.14 -4.23 -15.11
N TRP A 56 2.53 -5.32 -14.68
CA TRP A 56 3.06 -6.67 -14.87
C TRP A 56 1.90 -7.61 -15.16
N GLU A 57 1.97 -8.38 -16.25
CA GLU A 57 0.91 -9.29 -16.69
C GLU A 57 -0.49 -8.64 -16.70
N LYS A 58 -0.58 -7.40 -17.20
CA LYS A 58 -1.82 -6.60 -17.28
C LYS A 58 -2.43 -6.23 -15.91
N LEU A 59 -1.71 -6.43 -14.82
CA LEU A 59 -2.10 -6.01 -13.48
C LEU A 59 -1.20 -4.88 -12.98
N VAL A 60 -1.77 -4.03 -12.13
CA VAL A 60 -0.98 -3.00 -11.43
C VAL A 60 -0.26 -3.65 -10.26
N MET A 61 1.06 -3.56 -10.28
CA MET A 61 1.96 -4.02 -9.24
C MET A 61 2.47 -2.83 -8.42
N ILE A 62 2.37 -2.93 -7.10
CA ILE A 62 3.03 -2.05 -6.14
C ILE A 62 4.28 -2.79 -5.67
N TYR A 63 5.44 -2.18 -5.89
CA TYR A 63 6.72 -2.67 -5.45
C TYR A 63 7.29 -1.68 -4.42
N THR A 64 7.43 -2.12 -3.18
CA THR A 64 8.09 -1.37 -2.11
C THR A 64 9.24 -2.19 -1.55
N GLN A 65 10.20 -1.53 -0.90
CA GLN A 65 11.25 -2.18 -0.13
C GLN A 65 11.12 -1.75 1.32
N TYR A 66 11.14 -2.70 2.25
CA TYR A 66 10.93 -2.46 3.68
C TYR A 66 12.02 -3.10 4.54
N HIS A 67 12.43 -2.48 5.67
CA HIS A 67 13.16 -3.15 6.77
C HIS A 67 13.07 -2.39 8.11
N LYS A 68 12.71 -3.10 9.21
CA LYS A 68 12.94 -2.64 10.60
C LYS A 68 14.41 -2.91 10.95
N GLY A 69 15.30 -1.90 10.88
CA GLY A 69 16.74 -2.10 11.17
C GLY A 69 17.71 -1.63 10.07
N GLN A 70 17.25 -0.75 9.18
CA GLN A 70 18.00 -0.14 8.07
C GLN A 70 19.43 0.35 8.40
N GLN A 71 19.72 0.65 9.68
CA GLN A 71 21.02 1.16 10.14
C GLN A 71 22.05 0.05 10.44
N GLN A 72 21.67 -1.23 10.51
CA GLN A 72 22.55 -2.30 11.03
C GLN A 72 22.95 -3.41 10.05
N SER A 73 22.11 -3.80 9.07
CA SER A 73 22.37 -5.00 8.24
C SER A 73 22.60 -4.75 6.74
N GLY A 74 22.12 -3.63 6.18
CA GLY A 74 22.31 -3.31 4.75
C GLY A 74 21.53 -4.18 3.75
N VAL A 75 20.69 -5.13 4.20
CA VAL A 75 19.93 -6.05 3.36
C VAL A 75 18.53 -5.49 3.09
N TYR A 76 18.04 -5.61 1.85
CA TYR A 76 16.75 -5.12 1.39
C TYR A 76 15.75 -6.27 1.27
N LYS A 77 14.54 -6.13 1.84
CA LYS A 77 13.41 -7.01 1.53
C LYS A 77 12.47 -6.37 0.52
N ASP A 78 12.20 -7.09 -0.56
CA ASP A 78 11.15 -6.73 -1.49
C ASP A 78 9.76 -7.03 -0.91
N ASN A 79 8.83 -6.11 -1.17
CA ASN A 79 7.44 -6.15 -0.74
C ASN A 79 6.54 -5.82 -1.93
N ILE A 80 6.06 -6.88 -2.59
CA ILE A 80 5.33 -6.81 -3.85
C ILE A 80 3.85 -7.07 -3.62
N ARG A 81 2.97 -6.25 -4.22
CA ARG A 81 1.51 -6.42 -4.14
C ARG A 81 0.85 -6.19 -5.50
N PHE A 82 0.03 -7.12 -5.95
CA PHE A 82 -0.80 -6.94 -7.13
C PHE A 82 -2.18 -6.43 -6.75
N LEU A 83 -2.66 -5.42 -7.47
CA LEU A 83 -4.03 -4.93 -7.30
C LEU A 83 -5.00 -5.77 -8.10
N PRO A 84 -6.20 -6.08 -7.56
CA PRO A 84 -7.28 -6.61 -8.38
C PRO A 84 -7.52 -5.71 -9.59
N LYS A 85 -7.78 -6.31 -10.75
CA LYS A 85 -7.85 -5.60 -12.03
C LYS A 85 -8.69 -4.33 -11.98
N ALA A 86 -9.92 -4.42 -11.47
CA ALA A 86 -10.82 -3.26 -11.37
C ALA A 86 -10.24 -2.10 -10.52
N ILE A 87 -9.49 -2.40 -9.46
CA ILE A 87 -8.85 -1.40 -8.59
C ILE A 87 -7.58 -0.84 -9.25
N GLY A 88 -6.84 -1.68 -9.96
CA GLY A 88 -5.72 -1.28 -10.81
C GLY A 88 -6.16 -0.31 -11.89
N ASP A 89 -7.22 -0.64 -12.64
CA ASP A 89 -7.77 0.20 -13.71
C ASP A 89 -8.20 1.58 -13.17
N LEU A 90 -8.91 1.64 -12.03
CA LEU A 90 -9.27 2.90 -11.38
C LEU A 90 -8.05 3.76 -11.01
N LEU A 91 -6.95 3.14 -10.57
CA LEU A 91 -5.70 3.86 -10.29
C LEU A 91 -5.07 4.39 -11.59
N LEU A 92 -5.08 3.59 -12.66
CA LEU A 92 -4.54 3.99 -13.95
C LEU A 92 -5.34 5.15 -14.55
N ASP A 93 -6.67 5.11 -14.49
CA ASP A 93 -7.53 6.21 -14.93
C ASP A 93 -7.24 7.50 -14.15
N TYR A 94 -7.04 7.37 -12.84
CA TYR A 94 -6.63 8.51 -12.01
C TYR A 94 -5.29 9.09 -12.45
N ILE A 95 -4.29 8.24 -12.73
CA ILE A 95 -2.98 8.69 -13.20
C ILE A 95 -3.05 9.30 -14.61
N ALA A 96 -3.86 8.72 -15.50
CA ALA A 96 -3.95 9.13 -16.90
C ALA A 96 -4.78 10.41 -17.10
N TYR A 97 -5.87 10.59 -16.35
CA TYR A 97 -6.83 11.68 -16.58
C TYR A 97 -6.83 12.72 -15.46
N VAL A 98 -6.79 12.28 -14.20
CA VAL A 98 -6.94 13.21 -13.06
C VAL A 98 -5.64 13.95 -12.78
N ILE A 99 -4.49 13.27 -12.80
CA ILE A 99 -3.19 13.88 -12.53
C ILE A 99 -2.85 15.00 -13.53
N PRO A 100 -3.01 14.84 -14.87
CA PRO A 100 -2.73 15.92 -15.81
C PRO A 100 -3.60 17.15 -15.58
N LEU A 101 -4.89 16.97 -15.28
CA LEU A 101 -5.78 18.11 -15.01
C LEU A 101 -5.40 18.82 -13.70
N ARG A 102 -5.10 18.06 -12.64
CA ARG A 102 -4.56 18.64 -11.39
C ARG A 102 -3.25 19.38 -11.62
N GLN A 103 -2.38 18.88 -12.50
CA GLN A 103 -1.14 19.56 -12.88
C GLN A 103 -1.40 20.90 -13.60
N MET A 104 -2.44 21.00 -14.44
CA MET A 104 -2.85 22.26 -15.05
C MET A 104 -3.35 23.25 -13.98
N PHE A 105 -4.17 22.78 -13.04
CA PHE A 105 -4.70 23.59 -11.95
C PHE A 105 -3.58 24.18 -11.09
N LEU A 106 -2.62 23.34 -10.72
CA LEU A 106 -1.45 23.75 -9.95
C LEU A 106 -0.62 24.80 -10.68
N ARG A 107 -0.41 24.65 -12.00
CA ARG A 107 0.38 25.60 -12.81
C ARG A 107 -0.32 26.95 -13.01
N GLN A 108 -1.64 26.97 -12.99
CA GLN A 108 -2.39 28.22 -13.03
C GLN A 108 -2.20 29.06 -11.76
N GLN A 109 -2.08 28.40 -10.60
CA GLN A 109 -1.82 29.07 -9.32
C GLN A 109 -0.33 29.39 -9.14
N THR A 110 0.53 28.43 -9.45
CA THR A 110 1.98 28.52 -9.28
C THR A 110 2.68 28.12 -10.58
N PRO A 111 3.10 29.08 -11.42
CA PRO A 111 3.78 28.78 -12.67
C PRO A 111 4.97 27.85 -12.46
N LYS A 112 5.14 26.88 -13.35
CA LYS A 112 6.20 25.83 -13.33
C LYS A 112 6.12 24.81 -12.19
N ALA A 113 5.17 24.90 -11.26
CA ALA A 113 5.00 23.89 -10.22
C ALA A 113 4.71 22.50 -10.81
N LEU A 114 5.13 21.46 -10.09
CA LEU A 114 4.96 20.06 -10.47
C LEU A 114 4.11 19.33 -9.43
N ILE A 115 3.20 18.49 -9.91
CA ILE A 115 2.37 17.67 -9.03
C ILE A 115 3.24 16.65 -8.27
N SER A 116 2.83 16.34 -7.04
CA SER A 116 3.55 15.39 -6.20
C SER A 116 3.75 14.04 -6.89
N PRO A 117 4.95 13.41 -6.76
CA PRO A 117 5.18 12.05 -7.25
C PRO A 117 4.43 11.00 -6.40
N TYR A 118 4.00 11.35 -5.18
CA TYR A 118 3.21 10.49 -4.31
C TYR A 118 1.76 10.40 -4.78
N VAL A 119 1.18 9.20 -4.75
CA VAL A 119 -0.23 8.98 -5.12
C VAL A 119 -1.16 9.69 -4.13
N TRP A 120 -0.81 9.62 -2.85
CA TRP A 120 -1.63 10.10 -1.73
C TRP A 120 -1.15 11.48 -1.26
N ALA A 121 -1.38 12.48 -2.10
CA ALA A 121 -0.97 13.85 -1.82
C ALA A 121 -2.04 14.87 -2.18
N LYS A 122 -2.05 15.97 -1.43
CA LYS A 122 -2.84 17.16 -1.73
C LYS A 122 -2.23 17.91 -2.92
N LEU A 123 -2.98 18.86 -3.48
CA LEU A 123 -2.54 19.64 -4.64
C LEU A 123 -1.29 20.49 -4.34
N ASP A 124 -1.15 20.93 -3.08
CA ASP A 124 0.01 21.68 -2.58
C ASP A 124 1.30 20.84 -2.46
N GLY A 125 1.22 19.53 -2.71
CA GLY A 125 2.34 18.60 -2.65
C GLY A 125 2.48 17.84 -1.33
N SER A 126 1.74 18.24 -0.28
CA SER A 126 1.79 17.55 1.02
C SER A 126 1.26 16.13 0.93
N VAL A 127 2.07 15.17 1.39
CA VAL A 127 1.67 13.77 1.54
C VAL A 127 0.68 13.67 2.70
N TRP A 128 -0.29 12.77 2.58
CA TRP A 128 -1.27 12.56 3.65
C TRP A 128 -0.59 12.06 4.93
N PRO A 129 -1.01 12.53 6.11
CA PRO A 129 -0.42 12.11 7.38
C PRO A 129 -0.87 10.70 7.77
N ASP A 130 -0.13 10.08 8.69
CA ASP A 130 -0.53 8.83 9.34
C ASP A 130 -1.90 8.98 10.04
N GLY A 131 -2.66 7.88 10.12
CA GLY A 131 -4.04 7.85 10.60
C GLY A 131 -5.09 8.23 9.55
N THR A 132 -4.67 8.70 8.36
CA THR A 132 -5.58 8.99 7.24
C THR A 132 -6.27 7.71 6.76
N LEU A 133 -5.54 6.61 6.63
CA LEU A 133 -6.09 5.32 6.21
C LEU A 133 -7.13 4.83 7.22
N SER A 134 -6.82 4.89 8.52
CA SER A 134 -7.74 4.49 9.58
C SER A 134 -9.03 5.33 9.57
N THR A 135 -8.90 6.64 9.36
CA THR A 135 -10.05 7.55 9.22
C THR A 135 -10.90 7.19 8.00
N CYS A 136 -10.27 6.90 6.86
CA CYS A 136 -10.96 6.51 5.64
C CYS A 136 -11.66 5.16 5.78
N LEU A 137 -11.02 4.19 6.43
CA LEU A 137 -11.58 2.87 6.71
C LEU A 137 -12.83 2.99 7.60
N ARG A 138 -12.76 3.76 8.69
CA ARG A 138 -13.92 4.01 9.56
C ARG A 138 -15.12 4.58 8.80
N LYS A 139 -14.87 5.56 7.92
CA LYS A 139 -15.91 6.13 7.05
C LYS A 139 -16.47 5.11 6.07
N ALA A 140 -15.63 4.23 5.53
CA ALA A 140 -16.08 3.15 4.67
C ALA A 140 -16.96 2.14 5.41
N CYS A 141 -16.57 1.72 6.61
CA CYS A 141 -17.37 0.85 7.48
C CYS A 141 -18.74 1.47 7.77
N ALA A 142 -18.78 2.75 8.14
CA ALA A 142 -20.03 3.47 8.39
C ALA A 142 -20.94 3.51 7.17
N ARG A 143 -20.40 3.78 5.97
CA ARG A 143 -21.17 3.74 4.71
C ARG A 143 -21.70 2.35 4.39
N ALA A 144 -20.90 1.31 4.65
CA ALA A 144 -21.28 -0.07 4.43
C ALA A 144 -22.19 -0.64 5.52
N LYS A 145 -22.48 0.13 6.59
CA LYS A 145 -23.27 -0.30 7.76
C LYS A 145 -22.71 -1.55 8.45
N VAL A 146 -21.38 -1.64 8.53
CA VAL A 146 -20.66 -2.71 9.24
C VAL A 146 -19.93 -2.16 10.47
N PRO A 147 -19.54 -3.01 11.44
CA PRO A 147 -18.71 -2.59 12.56
C PRO A 147 -17.47 -1.81 12.11
N GLN A 148 -17.10 -0.79 12.88
CA GLN A 148 -15.95 0.04 12.55
C GLN A 148 -14.67 -0.73 12.83
N PHE A 149 -13.83 -0.87 11.80
CA PHE A 149 -12.51 -1.49 11.93
C PHE A 149 -11.41 -0.41 12.00
N HIS A 150 -10.44 -0.63 12.88
CA HIS A 150 -9.14 0.03 12.80
C HIS A 150 -8.22 -0.78 11.86
N THR A 151 -7.17 -0.16 11.32
CA THR A 151 -6.20 -0.82 10.44
C THR A 151 -5.56 -2.04 11.10
N LEU A 152 -5.26 -1.97 12.41
CA LEU A 152 -4.73 -3.11 13.18
C LEU A 152 -5.73 -4.27 13.26
N ASN A 153 -6.98 -3.98 13.64
CA ASN A 153 -8.03 -5.00 13.77
C ASN A 153 -8.31 -5.69 12.43
N TRP A 154 -8.34 -4.90 11.33
CA TRP A 154 -8.52 -5.45 10.00
C TRP A 154 -7.37 -6.39 9.59
N ARG A 155 -6.12 -6.04 9.92
CA ARG A 155 -4.96 -6.92 9.69
C ARG A 155 -5.08 -8.25 10.44
N GLN A 156 -5.48 -8.21 11.71
CA GLN A 156 -5.67 -9.41 12.51
C GLN A 156 -6.79 -10.30 11.94
N ILE A 157 -7.91 -9.70 11.51
CA ILE A 157 -9.00 -10.43 10.86
C ILE A 157 -8.51 -11.10 9.57
N LEU A 158 -7.73 -10.41 8.75
CA LEU A 158 -7.14 -10.99 7.54
C LEU A 158 -6.19 -12.15 7.86
N ALA A 159 -5.36 -12.01 8.88
CA ALA A 159 -4.50 -13.10 9.37
C ALA A 159 -5.33 -14.35 9.71
N SER A 160 -6.39 -14.18 10.51
CA SER A 160 -7.29 -15.27 10.88
C SER A 160 -8.03 -15.86 9.67
N ILE A 161 -8.56 -15.04 8.76
CA ILE A 161 -9.22 -15.53 7.54
C ILE A 161 -8.27 -16.39 6.74
N CYS A 162 -7.02 -15.96 6.58
CA CYS A 162 -6.10 -16.70 5.76
C CYS A 162 -5.64 -18.01 6.43
N LYS A 163 -5.46 -17.99 7.75
CA LYS A 163 -5.23 -19.21 8.53
C LYS A 163 -6.41 -20.20 8.38
N GLU A 164 -7.65 -19.74 8.46
CA GLU A 164 -8.82 -20.61 8.40
C GLU A 164 -9.17 -21.10 6.99
N LYS A 165 -8.90 -20.30 5.96
CA LYS A 165 -9.41 -20.55 4.58
C LYS A 165 -8.38 -21.06 3.59
N PHE A 166 -7.10 -20.99 3.90
CA PHE A 166 -6.03 -21.38 2.98
C PHE A 166 -5.20 -22.50 3.60
N SER A 167 -4.77 -23.46 2.78
CA SER A 167 -3.86 -24.52 3.21
C SER A 167 -2.46 -23.97 3.52
N ALA A 168 -1.60 -24.72 4.21
CA ALA A 168 -0.21 -24.30 4.44
C ALA A 168 0.52 -23.96 3.12
N LYS A 169 0.29 -24.75 2.07
CA LYS A 169 0.80 -24.51 0.71
C LYS A 169 0.27 -23.23 0.08
N ASP A 170 -1.00 -22.88 0.32
CA ASP A 170 -1.58 -21.64 -0.18
C ASP A 170 -1.13 -20.42 0.64
N ARG A 171 -0.94 -20.58 1.96
CA ARG A 171 -0.45 -19.53 2.89
C ARG A 171 0.99 -19.11 2.60
N ALA A 172 1.82 -19.99 2.03
CA ALA A 172 3.16 -19.64 1.55
C ALA A 172 3.16 -18.46 0.56
N ASN A 173 2.05 -18.23 -0.14
CA ASN A 173 1.88 -17.10 -1.06
C ASN A 173 1.40 -15.80 -0.38
N PHE A 174 1.00 -15.85 0.89
CA PHE A 174 0.28 -14.76 1.55
C PHE A 174 0.93 -14.27 2.85
N ASP A 175 2.06 -14.78 3.33
CA ASP A 175 2.85 -14.23 4.46
C ASP A 175 1.97 -13.84 5.68
N LEU A 176 1.36 -14.84 6.35
CA LEU A 176 0.51 -14.63 7.54
C LEU A 176 1.06 -15.42 8.73
N GLU A 177 2.00 -14.79 9.45
CA GLU A 177 2.51 -15.01 10.82
C GLU A 177 2.33 -16.41 11.49
N ASP A 178 3.46 -16.94 11.96
CA ASP A 178 3.88 -18.32 12.33
C ASP A 178 3.09 -19.12 13.42
N ASN A 179 2.97 -20.46 13.20
CA ASN A 179 3.25 -21.58 14.15
C ASN A 179 2.57 -22.94 13.75
N GLY A 180 3.39 -24.00 13.54
CA GLY A 180 3.12 -25.47 13.57
C GLY A 180 2.77 -26.14 12.23
N VAL A 181 3.41 -27.22 11.73
CA VAL A 181 3.98 -28.45 12.33
C VAL A 181 5.05 -29.04 11.39
N GLU A 182 6.01 -29.76 11.98
CA GLU A 182 7.09 -30.63 11.46
C GLU A 182 6.90 -31.26 10.05
N ASP A 183 7.90 -31.15 9.17
CA ASP A 183 8.68 -32.29 8.64
C ASP A 183 9.75 -31.84 7.61
N MET A 184 11.00 -31.74 8.07
CA MET A 184 12.23 -32.22 7.41
C MET A 184 12.52 -31.92 5.91
N GLU A 185 12.02 -30.83 5.34
CA GLU A 185 12.54 -30.25 4.06
C GLU A 185 12.97 -28.78 4.20
N ASP A 186 13.09 -28.30 5.44
CA ASP A 186 12.99 -26.89 5.83
C ASP A 186 14.23 -25.98 5.59
N GLU A 187 15.40 -26.49 5.21
CA GLU A 187 16.64 -25.69 5.35
C GLU A 187 16.83 -24.60 4.26
N LEU A 188 16.32 -24.80 3.04
CA LEU A 188 16.38 -23.79 1.96
C LEU A 188 15.21 -22.79 2.02
N ASP A 189 14.05 -23.26 2.47
CA ASP A 189 12.84 -22.44 2.63
C ASP A 189 12.96 -21.50 3.83
N LEU A 190 13.62 -21.92 4.92
CA LEU A 190 13.93 -21.07 6.08
C LEU A 190 14.85 -19.88 5.73
N ILE A 191 15.73 -20.02 4.74
CA ILE A 191 16.62 -18.94 4.29
C ILE A 191 15.84 -17.87 3.51
N ALA A 192 14.97 -18.29 2.60
CA ALA A 192 14.06 -17.39 1.89
C ALA A 192 13.09 -16.68 2.84
N MET A 193 12.66 -17.36 3.91
CA MET A 193 11.81 -16.81 4.97
C MET A 193 12.53 -15.78 5.86
N ALA A 194 13.83 -15.96 6.12
CA ALA A 194 14.65 -15.03 6.91
C ALA A 194 14.97 -13.73 6.15
N GLU A 195 15.36 -13.85 4.87
CA GLU A 195 15.56 -12.72 3.96
C GLU A 195 14.29 -11.92 3.77
N GLN A 196 13.17 -12.62 3.82
CA GLN A 196 11.88 -12.01 3.78
C GLN A 196 11.52 -11.32 5.11
N SER A 197 11.82 -11.87 6.26
CA SER A 197 11.26 -11.33 7.50
C SER A 197 12.00 -10.15 8.10
N ASN A 198 13.23 -9.81 7.68
CA ASN A 198 13.94 -8.75 8.39
C ASN A 198 15.24 -9.08 9.13
N HIS A 199 15.52 -10.38 9.28
CA HIS A 199 16.15 -10.91 10.50
C HIS A 199 17.22 -11.96 10.19
N THR A 200 18.27 -12.01 11.02
CA THR A 200 19.23 -13.12 10.98
C THR A 200 18.62 -14.35 11.64
N TYR A 201 18.90 -15.52 11.07
CA TYR A 201 18.43 -16.84 11.54
C TYR A 201 18.58 -17.05 13.05
N ARG A 202 19.70 -16.58 13.63
CA ARG A 202 20.01 -16.74 15.06
C ARG A 202 19.11 -15.89 15.97
N THR A 203 18.73 -14.70 15.53
CA THR A 203 17.84 -13.78 16.28
C THR A 203 16.37 -14.22 16.16
N PHE A 204 16.00 -14.87 15.06
CA PHE A 204 14.71 -15.53 14.89
C PHE A 204 14.52 -16.68 15.90
N ASN A 205 15.56 -17.47 16.14
CA ASN A 205 15.45 -18.66 17.00
C ASN A 205 15.41 -18.33 18.52
N GLN A 206 16.10 -17.28 18.98
CA GLN A 206 16.17 -16.97 20.42
C GLN A 206 14.97 -16.20 20.99
N ALA A 207 14.19 -15.49 20.16
CA ALA A 207 13.07 -14.70 20.63
C ALA A 207 11.76 -15.51 20.76
N TYR A 208 11.68 -16.67 20.10
CA TYR A 208 10.43 -17.44 19.92
C TYR A 208 10.55 -18.92 20.28
N ALA A 209 11.72 -19.41 20.70
CA ALA A 209 11.88 -20.74 21.29
C ALA A 209 11.45 -20.72 22.77
N GLY A 210 10.14 -20.94 22.97
CA GLY A 210 9.49 -21.29 24.23
C GLY A 210 8.21 -22.04 23.93
#